data_AF-B7C9R3-F1
#
_entry.id   AF-B7C9R3-F1
#
_cell.length_a   1.000
_cell.length_b   1.000
_cell.length_c   1.000
_cell.angle_alpha   90.00
_cell.angle_beta   90.00
_cell.angle_gamma   90.00
#
_symmetry.space_group_name_H-M   'P 1'
#
loop_
_entity.id
_entity.type
_entity.pdbx_description
1 polymer ?
#
loop_
_entity_poly.entity_id
_entity_poly.type
_entity_poly.pdbx_seq_one_letter_code
_entity_poly.pdbx_strand_id
1 'polypeptide(L)' 'MENTKLYIETPVFTGRNVPINELAKAIGKDAQYIRIGLQQGVLNFGYAMKKDNSSEYNYYCPDKKVWEETGYFNG' A
#
# COMPACT_ATOMS: atom_id res chain seq x y z
N MET A 1 37.39 -6.35 -6.29
CA MET A 1 36.39 -5.53 -5.57
C MET A 1 35.72 -6.47 -4.60
N GLU A 2 35.88 -6.25 -3.30
CA GLU A 2 35.22 -7.08 -2.28
C GLU A 2 33.70 -6.88 -2.35
N ASN A 3 32.96 -7.98 -2.39
CA ASN A 3 31.50 -7.97 -2.37
C ASN A 3 31.01 -7.74 -0.94
N THR A 4 30.97 -6.48 -0.51
CA THR A 4 30.41 -6.10 0.78
C THR A 4 28.89 -6.23 0.73
N LYS A 5 28.33 -7.22 1.44
CA LYS A 5 26.87 -7.35 1.63
C LYS A 5 26.41 -6.35 2.68
N LEU A 6 25.50 -5.46 2.31
CA LEU A 6 24.83 -4.53 3.23
C LEU A 6 23.52 -5.17 3.72
N TYR A 7 23.30 -5.13 5.03
CA TYR A 7 22.07 -5.57 5.68
C TYR A 7 21.34 -4.34 6.21
N ILE A 8 20.04 -4.26 5.94
CA ILE A 8 19.18 -3.14 6.34
C ILE A 8 18.13 -3.71 7.28
N GLU A 9 17.94 -3.07 8.43
CA GLU A 9 16.83 -3.41 9.33
C GLU A 9 15.51 -2.93 8.71
N THR A 10 14.53 -3.83 8.62
CA THR A 10 13.19 -3.53 8.12
C THR A 10 12.16 -3.73 9.24
N PRO A 11 10.99 -3.06 9.16
CA PRO A 11 9.88 -3.38 10.04
C PRO A 11 9.47 -4.86 9.97
N VAL A 12 8.84 -5.35 11.04
CA VAL A 12 8.26 -6.69 11.06
C VAL A 12 6.88 -6.63 10.40
N PHE A 13 6.81 -7.06 9.15
CA PHE A 13 5.55 -7.10 8.41
C PHE A 13 4.66 -8.25 8.85
N THR A 14 3.38 -7.95 9.06
CA THR A 14 2.35 -8.91 9.48
C THR A 14 1.49 -9.39 8.32
N GLY A 15 1.53 -8.68 7.19
CA GLY A 15 0.60 -8.89 6.07
C GLY A 15 -0.77 -8.26 6.31
N ARG A 16 -0.93 -7.41 7.33
CA ARG A 16 -2.20 -6.72 7.61
C ARG A 16 -2.63 -5.86 6.41
N ASN A 17 -3.95 -5.72 6.26
CA ASN A 17 -4.52 -4.76 5.33
C ASN A 17 -4.48 -3.35 5.93
N VAL A 18 -3.73 -2.44 5.34
CA VAL A 18 -3.69 -1.04 5.76
C VAL A 18 -4.96 -0.33 5.25
N PRO A 19 -5.79 0.26 6.13
CA PRO A 19 -6.99 0.97 5.71
C PRO A 19 -6.69 2.18 4.81
N ILE A 20 -7.52 2.39 3.79
CA ILE A 20 -7.37 3.54 2.86
C ILE A 20 -7.35 4.88 3.60
N ASN A 21 -8.14 5.02 4.67
CA ASN A 21 -8.16 6.28 5.46
C ASN A 21 -6.85 6.52 6.23
N GLU A 22 -6.15 5.46 6.62
CA GLU A 22 -4.82 5.55 7.23
C GLU A 22 -3.80 5.99 6.19
N LEU A 23 -3.80 5.34 5.01
CA LEU A 23 -2.95 5.70 3.89
C LEU A 23 -3.19 7.14 3.42
N ALA A 24 -4.44 7.60 3.37
CA ALA A 24 -4.79 8.97 3.01
C ALA A 24 -4.10 9.99 3.92
N LYS A 25 -4.14 9.74 5.25
CA LYS A 25 -3.47 10.57 6.24
C LYS A 25 -1.95 10.50 6.10
N ALA A 26 -1.39 9.31 5.90
CA ALA A 26 0.05 9.09 5.77
C ALA A 26 0.64 9.77 4.52
N ILE A 27 -0.06 9.68 3.38
CA ILE A 27 0.38 10.24 2.09
C ILE A 27 0.05 11.74 1.98
N GLY A 28 -0.83 12.26 2.84
CA GLY A 28 -1.31 13.65 2.76
C GLY A 28 -2.21 13.89 1.56
N LYS A 29 -2.99 12.88 1.17
CA LYS A 29 -3.96 12.92 0.06
C LYS A 29 -5.33 12.52 0.56
N ASP A 30 -6.36 12.84 -0.21
CA ASP A 30 -7.70 12.37 0.10
C ASP A 30 -7.84 10.86 -0.20
N ALA A 31 -8.79 10.24 0.49
CA ALA A 31 -9.03 8.80 0.34
C ALA A 31 -9.56 8.43 -1.06
N GLN A 32 -10.17 9.36 -1.81
CA GLN A 32 -10.68 9.10 -3.15
C GLN A 32 -9.53 9.06 -4.17
N TYR A 33 -8.51 9.90 -4.03
CA TYR A 33 -7.28 9.84 -4.81
C TYR A 33 -6.64 8.45 -4.73
N ILE A 34 -6.51 7.89 -3.52
CA ILE A 34 -5.95 6.54 -3.34
C ILE A 34 -6.82 5.49 -4.02
N ARG A 35 -8.14 5.56 -3.84
CA ARG A 35 -9.07 4.60 -4.48
C ARG A 35 -8.95 4.62 -6.00
N ILE A 36 -9.00 5.81 -6.61
CA ILE A 36 -8.89 5.96 -8.07
C ILE A 36 -7.51 5.50 -8.55
N GLY A 37 -6.44 5.88 -7.84
CA GLY A 37 -5.08 5.48 -8.19
C GLY A 37 -4.88 3.96 -8.17
N LEU A 38 -5.45 3.27 -7.18
CA LEU A 38 -5.44 1.79 -7.12
C LEU A 38 -6.31 1.16 -8.22
N GLN A 39 -7.48 1.72 -8.52
CA GLN A 39 -8.35 1.24 -9.60
C GLN A 39 -7.71 1.37 -10.98
N GLN A 40 -6.97 2.46 -11.21
CA GLN A 40 -6.28 2.73 -12.47
C GLN A 40 -4.92 2.02 -12.58
N GLY A 41 -4.42 1.41 -11.49
CA GLY A 41 -3.09 0.81 -11.44
C GLY A 41 -1.94 1.84 -11.43
N VAL A 42 -2.23 3.10 -11.09
CA VAL A 42 -1.21 4.15 -10.93
C VAL A 42 -0.44 3.98 -9.62
N LEU A 43 -1.16 3.58 -8.57
CA LEU A 43 -0.58 3.27 -7.25
C LEU A 43 -0.37 1.75 -7.18
N ASN A 44 0.86 1.32 -6.91
CA ASN A 44 1.21 -0.10 -6.96
C ASN A 44 1.20 -0.77 -5.59
N PHE A 45 1.04 -0.01 -4.51
CA PHE A 45 1.15 -0.51 -3.13
C PHE A 45 -0.06 -1.29 -2.63
N GLY A 46 -1.09 -1.46 -3.46
CA GLY A 46 -2.30 -2.20 -3.12
C GLY A 46 -3.01 -2.74 -4.35
N TYR A 47 -4.18 -3.30 -4.12
CA TYR A 47 -5.03 -3.91 -5.11
C TYR A 47 -6.45 -3.38 -4.98
N ALA A 48 -7.08 -3.06 -6.11
CA ALA A 48 -8.50 -2.77 -6.19
C ALA A 48 -9.20 -3.93 -6.91
N MET A 49 -10.18 -4.54 -6.26
CA MET A 49 -11.00 -5.61 -6.82
C MET A 49 -12.43 -5.12 -6.97
N LYS A 50 -12.92 -5.03 -8.21
CA LYS A 50 -14.31 -4.68 -8.47
C LYS A 50 -15.20 -5.85 -8.07
N LYS A 51 -16.30 -5.56 -7.36
CA LYS A 51 -17.31 -6.58 -7.03
C LYS A 51 -18.21 -6.80 -8.24
N ASP A 52 -18.50 -8.06 -8.55
CA ASP A 52 -19.33 -8.42 -9.71
C ASP A 52 -20.70 -7.73 -9.66
N ASN A 53 -21.15 -7.24 -10.81
CA ASN A 53 -22.40 -6.50 -10.98
C ASN A 53 -22.58 -5.29 -10.02
N SER A 54 -21.50 -4.72 -9.50
CA SER A 54 -21.54 -3.58 -8.58
C SER A 54 -20.62 -2.43 -9.02
N SER A 55 -20.92 -1.21 -8.56
CA SER A 55 -20.02 -0.06 -8.61
C SER A 55 -19.02 -0.04 -7.44
N GLU A 56 -19.14 -0.99 -6.50
CA GLU A 56 -18.28 -1.12 -5.33
C GLU A 56 -16.95 -1.82 -5.65
N TYR A 57 -15.92 -1.39 -4.93
CA TYR A 57 -14.58 -1.98 -4.97
C TYR A 57 -14.15 -2.39 -3.56
N ASN A 58 -13.47 -3.52 -3.48
CA ASN A 58 -12.71 -3.94 -2.32
C ASN A 58 -11.24 -3.56 -2.50
N TYR A 59 -10.59 -3.16 -1.42
CA TYR A 59 -9.18 -2.74 -1.43
C TYR A 59 -8.37 -3.61 -0.48
N TYR A 60 -7.22 -4.06 -0.99
CA TYR A 60 -6.23 -4.77 -0.19
C TYR A 60 -4.87 -4.08 -0.34
N CYS A 61 -4.35 -3.53 0.74
CA CYS A 61 -3.07 -2.82 0.80
C CYS A 61 -2.17 -3.51 1.83
N PRO A 62 -1.33 -4.48 1.44
CA PRO A 62 -0.43 -5.16 2.37
C PRO A 62 0.58 -4.19 2.97
N ASP A 63 0.77 -4.24 4.29
CA ASP A 63 1.72 -3.40 5.04
C ASP A 63 3.14 -3.38 4.43
N LYS A 64 3.65 -4.53 3.99
CA LYS A 64 4.96 -4.62 3.31
C LYS A 64 5.00 -3.79 2.03
N LYS A 65 4.01 -3.94 1.16
CA LYS A 65 3.99 -3.29 -0.16
C LYS A 65 3.80 -1.77 -0.03
N VAL A 66 2.99 -1.36 0.94
CA VAL A 66 2.84 0.04 1.35
C VAL A 66 4.17 0.61 1.80
N TRP A 67 4.90 -0.08 2.67
CA TRP A 67 6.20 0.39 3.15
C TRP A 67 7.24 0.47 2.02
N GLU A 68 7.30 -0.53 1.15
CA GLU A 68 8.25 -0.57 0.02
C GLU A 68 8.08 0.63 -0.93
N GLU A 69 6.83 1.07 -1.19
CA GLU A 69 6.55 2.13 -2.15
C GLU A 69 6.46 3.53 -1.53
N THR A 70 6.04 3.63 -0.28
CA THR A 70 5.74 4.92 0.38
C THR A 70 6.66 5.24 1.56
N GLY A 71 7.39 4.26 2.08
CA GLY A 71 8.15 4.36 3.33
C GLY A 71 7.29 4.34 4.60
N TYR A 72 5.95 4.34 4.48
CA TYR A 72 5.04 4.33 5.62
C TYR A 72 4.89 2.92 6.21
N PHE A 73 5.06 2.81 7.52
CA PHE A 73 4.74 1.60 8.28
C PHE A 73 4.08 1.96 9.60
N ASN A 74 3.07 1.18 9.96
CA ASN A 74 2.39 1.24 11.26
C ASN A 74 2.03 -0.21 11.62
N GLY A 75 2.65 -0.75 12.66
CA GLY A 75 2.58 -2.16 13.06
C GLY A 75 1.36 -2.47 13.91
#